data_AF-A0AAV3Q3H2-F1
#
_entry.id   AF-A0AAV3Q3H2-F1
#
_cell.length_a   1.000
_cell.length_b   1.000
_cell.length_c   1.000
_cell.angle_alpha   90.00
_cell.angle_beta   90.00
_cell.angle_gamma   90.00
#
_symmetry.space_group_name_H-M   'P 1'
#
loop_
_entity.id
_entity.type
_entity.pdbx_description
1 polymer ?
#
loop_
_entity_poly.entity_id
_entity_poly.type
_entity_poly.pdbx_seq_one_letter_code
_entity_poly.pdbx_strand_id
1 'polypeptide(L)'
;MCTDFTNLNKACPKYFYPLPCLGRLVDGSTGHEVFDFMDASWGYHQIRMAPEDEEKTSFITEYGLYYWRVMPFGLKNTGATYQRIVNDIFAKQIGRNMEIYVDDMLIKRDQLQLYLAISDVAVSSVLIREVDRVQRPIYYVSHVLKDVEERYPVIDKANFALVVSARKLKAYFESHPVQVVTNQPLKRVLTSPALSRRLTSWAVELSEFEISCIPRTSVRAKALADFITECTARNPQIIQGPDTSDADQAKPERTLFVDGARNGQATGAGVLIVGPQEETMEYALRFGFPATNNEAEYEAMILGLRLVRSMGFEEFLVKGDSKLVIDQIKGSCGVKNESLRKYHSKVVQLVFETVVLDLSGLHAIFGQFSFTEVLDYGRSPIVYHGTHDSLYPFLLLSGLITNLNIHSLG
;
A
#
# COMPACT_ATOMS: atom_id res chain seq x y z
N MET A 1 21.77 -24.60 -35.71
CA MET A 1 22.65 -25.78 -35.79
C MET A 1 22.12 -26.83 -34.82
N CYS A 2 21.97 -28.07 -35.24
CA CYS A 2 21.49 -29.17 -34.38
C CYS A 2 22.59 -30.24 -34.32
N THR A 3 23.12 -30.52 -33.12
CA THR A 3 24.18 -31.50 -32.90
C THR A 3 23.56 -32.78 -32.34
N ASP A 4 23.84 -33.93 -32.94
CA ASP A 4 23.38 -35.22 -32.43
C ASP A 4 24.26 -35.70 -31.27
N PHE A 5 23.74 -35.59 -30.05
CA PHE A 5 24.41 -36.05 -28.84
C PHE A 5 24.03 -37.47 -28.42
N THR A 6 23.39 -38.28 -29.28
CA THR A 6 22.90 -39.62 -28.92
C THR A 6 23.95 -40.51 -28.25
N ASN A 7 25.16 -40.57 -28.80
CA ASN A 7 26.24 -41.39 -28.24
C ASN A 7 26.80 -40.80 -26.94
N LEU A 8 26.98 -39.48 -26.89
CA LEU A 8 27.43 -38.78 -25.69
C LEU A 8 26.43 -38.97 -24.53
N ASN A 9 25.13 -38.87 -24.82
CA ASN A 9 24.05 -39.06 -23.85
C ASN A 9 23.98 -40.49 -23.30
N LYS A 10 24.36 -41.50 -24.09
CA LYS A 10 24.47 -42.89 -23.62
C LYS A 10 25.61 -43.05 -22.62
N ALA A 11 26.76 -42.43 -22.88
CA ALA A 11 27.92 -42.46 -22.00
C ALA A 11 27.76 -41.57 -20.75
N CYS A 12 26.95 -40.52 -20.84
CA CYS A 12 26.74 -39.56 -19.77
C CYS A 12 25.92 -40.16 -18.60
N PRO A 13 26.45 -40.13 -17.36
CA PRO A 13 25.67 -40.48 -16.17
C PRO A 13 24.40 -39.63 -16.08
N LYS A 14 23.27 -40.27 -15.72
CA LYS A 14 22.00 -39.55 -15.57
C LYS A 14 22.03 -38.73 -14.28
N TYR A 15 21.69 -37.46 -14.38
CA TYR A 15 21.49 -36.59 -13.23
C TYR A 15 20.02 -36.67 -12.76
N PHE A 16 19.79 -37.11 -11.53
CA PHE A 16 18.44 -37.37 -10.97
C PHE A 16 17.92 -36.18 -10.16
N TYR A 17 17.85 -35.00 -10.77
CA TYR A 17 17.16 -33.87 -10.14
C TYR A 17 15.64 -34.03 -10.30
N PRO A 18 14.84 -33.88 -9.23
CA PRO A 18 13.40 -34.05 -9.31
C PRO A 18 12.79 -32.93 -10.16
N LEU A 19 12.10 -33.31 -11.23
CA LEU A 19 11.28 -32.38 -11.99
C LEU A 19 9.91 -32.23 -11.30
N PRO A 20 9.33 -31.01 -11.30
CA PRO A 20 8.01 -30.80 -10.76
C PRO A 20 6.95 -31.67 -11.45
N CYS A 21 5.99 -32.16 -10.67
CA CYS A 21 4.83 -32.85 -11.24
C CYS A 21 3.85 -31.82 -11.79
N LEU A 22 3.49 -31.94 -13.07
CA LEU A 22 2.59 -31.00 -13.73
C LEU A 22 1.25 -30.84 -13.00
N GLY A 23 0.66 -31.93 -12.49
CA GLY A 23 -0.57 -31.87 -11.71
C GLY A 23 -0.46 -30.97 -10.48
N ARG A 24 0.68 -31.03 -9.77
CA ARG A 24 0.94 -30.16 -8.61
C ARG A 24 1.08 -28.70 -9.00
N LEU A 25 1.66 -28.40 -10.16
CA LEU A 25 1.76 -27.02 -10.67
C LEU A 25 0.38 -26.47 -11.04
N VAL A 26 -0.47 -27.29 -11.66
CA VAL A 26 -1.86 -26.94 -11.96
C VAL A 26 -2.65 -26.69 -10.67
N ASP A 27 -2.53 -27.59 -9.67
CA ASP A 27 -3.18 -27.41 -8.37
C ASP A 27 -2.71 -26.14 -7.66
N GLY A 28 -1.40 -25.85 -7.70
CA GLY A 28 -0.81 -24.62 -7.14
C GLY A 28 -1.25 -23.34 -7.85
N SER A 29 -1.81 -23.46 -9.05
CA SER A 29 -2.36 -22.35 -9.84
C SER A 29 -3.84 -22.07 -9.54
N THR A 30 -4.52 -22.97 -8.82
CA THR A 30 -5.93 -22.78 -8.48
C THR A 30 -6.15 -21.52 -7.61
N GLY A 31 -7.32 -20.90 -7.77
CA GLY A 31 -7.71 -19.70 -7.02
C GLY A 31 -7.19 -18.37 -7.58
N HIS A 32 -6.38 -18.38 -8.64
CA HIS A 32 -5.99 -17.17 -9.37
C HIS A 32 -6.76 -17.09 -10.69
N GLU A 33 -7.21 -15.89 -11.06
CA GLU A 33 -7.99 -15.65 -12.28
C GLU A 33 -7.10 -15.21 -13.45
N VAL A 34 -5.91 -14.68 -13.17
CA VAL A 34 -5.00 -14.09 -14.16
C VAL A 34 -3.64 -14.75 -14.09
N PHE A 35 -3.12 -15.10 -15.27
CA PHE A 35 -1.85 -15.77 -15.45
C PHE A 35 -1.05 -15.11 -16.57
N ASP A 36 0.25 -14.94 -16.35
CA ASP A 36 1.21 -14.60 -17.39
C ASP A 36 2.10 -15.81 -17.66
N PHE A 37 2.20 -16.18 -18.94
CA PHE A 37 3.09 -17.24 -19.40
C PHE A 37 4.38 -16.62 -19.94
N MET A 38 5.51 -17.11 -19.45
CA MET A 38 6.84 -16.73 -19.93
C MET A 38 7.59 -17.99 -20.35
N ASP A 39 8.28 -17.91 -21.49
CA ASP A 39 9.14 -18.97 -22.00
C ASP A 39 10.58 -18.47 -22.05
N ALA A 40 11.51 -19.28 -21.52
CA ALA A 40 12.93 -19.00 -21.54
C ALA A 40 13.62 -19.65 -22.74
N SER A 41 13.26 -19.24 -23.97
CA SER A 41 13.65 -19.91 -25.23
C SER A 41 15.17 -20.03 -25.48
N TRP A 42 16.01 -19.29 -24.74
CA TRP A 42 17.49 -19.37 -24.80
C TRP A 42 18.12 -19.64 -23.42
N GLY A 43 17.34 -20.12 -22.45
CA GLY A 43 17.73 -20.29 -21.06
C GLY A 43 18.98 -21.17 -20.89
N TYR A 44 19.04 -22.29 -21.61
CA TYR A 44 20.19 -23.20 -21.52
C TYR A 44 21.52 -22.54 -21.94
N HIS A 45 21.51 -21.73 -22.99
CA HIS A 45 22.71 -21.06 -23.49
C HIS A 45 23.25 -19.98 -22.54
N GLN A 46 22.51 -19.62 -21.48
CA GLN A 46 23.01 -18.75 -20.41
C GLN A 46 23.85 -19.50 -19.37
N ILE A 47 23.78 -20.85 -19.36
CA ILE A 47 24.53 -21.68 -18.42
C ILE A 47 25.86 -22.06 -19.06
N ARG A 48 26.96 -21.73 -18.39
CA ARG A 48 28.31 -22.14 -18.79
C ARG A 48 28.48 -23.64 -18.63
N MET A 49 29.10 -24.27 -19.62
CA MET A 49 29.56 -25.65 -19.48
C MET A 49 30.70 -25.71 -18.47
N ALA A 50 30.83 -26.83 -17.77
CA ALA A 50 32.03 -27.10 -16.98
C ALA A 50 33.23 -27.20 -17.95
N PRO A 51 34.38 -26.56 -17.68
CA PRO A 51 35.52 -26.57 -18.60
C PRO A 51 35.97 -27.98 -19.01
N GLU A 52 35.84 -28.95 -18.10
CA GLU A 52 36.15 -30.37 -18.32
C GLU A 52 35.15 -31.12 -19.22
N ASP A 53 33.97 -30.55 -19.45
CA ASP A 53 32.90 -31.12 -20.28
C ASP A 53 32.73 -30.41 -21.62
N GLU A 54 33.32 -29.22 -21.81
CA GLU A 54 33.22 -28.43 -23.04
C GLU A 54 33.64 -29.24 -24.27
N GLU A 55 34.86 -29.81 -24.26
CA GLU A 55 35.41 -30.57 -25.38
C GLU A 55 34.58 -31.81 -25.74
N LYS A 56 33.85 -32.39 -24.77
CA LYS A 56 32.98 -33.55 -24.99
C LYS A 56 31.78 -33.21 -25.89
N THR A 57 31.43 -31.93 -26.00
CA THR A 57 30.36 -31.43 -26.86
C THR A 57 30.83 -31.09 -28.28
N SER A 58 32.04 -31.52 -28.66
CA SER A 58 32.62 -31.19 -29.96
C SER A 58 31.77 -31.66 -31.15
N PHE A 59 31.81 -30.88 -32.23
CA PHE A 59 31.19 -31.17 -33.51
C PHE A 59 32.05 -30.64 -34.66
N ILE A 60 31.96 -31.28 -35.82
CA ILE A 60 32.73 -30.92 -37.01
C ILE A 60 31.85 -30.09 -37.94
N THR A 61 32.44 -29.02 -38.48
CA THR A 61 31.86 -28.19 -39.54
C THR A 61 32.80 -28.15 -40.73
N GLU A 62 32.36 -27.60 -41.85
CA GLU A 62 33.24 -27.34 -43.02
C GLU A 62 34.42 -26.41 -42.70
N TYR A 63 34.32 -25.61 -41.64
CA TYR A 63 35.35 -24.66 -41.20
C TYR A 63 36.28 -25.21 -40.11
N GLY A 64 36.01 -26.40 -39.57
CA GLY A 64 36.84 -27.02 -38.54
C GLY A 64 36.04 -27.65 -37.39
N LEU A 65 36.78 -28.04 -36.35
CA LEU A 65 36.27 -28.63 -35.12
C LEU A 65 35.92 -27.52 -34.12
N TYR A 66 34.68 -27.55 -33.63
CA TYR A 66 34.16 -26.63 -32.62
C TYR A 66 33.57 -27.42 -31.46
N TYR A 67 33.36 -26.76 -30.33
CA TYR A 67 32.64 -27.30 -29.17
C TYR A 67 31.81 -26.19 -28.51
N TRP A 68 30.88 -26.58 -27.65
CA TRP A 68 30.00 -25.64 -26.96
C TRP A 68 30.62 -25.17 -25.63
N ARG A 69 30.72 -23.84 -25.43
CA ARG A 69 31.13 -23.21 -24.16
C ARG A 69 29.97 -22.93 -23.19
N VAL A 70 28.76 -23.01 -23.72
CA VAL A 70 27.50 -22.84 -23.01
C VAL A 70 26.65 -24.06 -23.28
N MET A 71 25.72 -24.39 -22.38
CA MET A 71 24.95 -25.62 -22.45
C MET A 71 24.10 -25.67 -23.73
N PRO A 72 24.36 -26.60 -24.66
CA PRO A 72 23.56 -26.74 -25.87
C PRO A 72 22.27 -27.51 -25.59
N PHE A 73 21.30 -27.32 -26.48
CA PHE A 73 20.12 -28.19 -26.56
C PHE A 73 20.54 -29.63 -26.90
N GLY A 74 19.77 -30.61 -26.37
CA GLY A 74 19.92 -32.02 -26.72
C GLY A 74 20.84 -32.85 -25.80
N LEU A 75 21.51 -32.25 -24.81
CA LEU A 75 22.20 -33.04 -23.77
C LEU A 75 21.20 -33.63 -22.77
N LYS A 76 21.48 -34.86 -22.32
CA LYS A 76 20.63 -35.65 -21.43
C LYS A 76 20.23 -34.96 -20.13
N ASN A 77 21.14 -34.16 -19.56
CA ASN A 77 20.97 -33.55 -18.24
C ASN A 77 20.56 -32.06 -18.31
N THR A 78 20.39 -31.48 -19.50
CA THR A 78 20.11 -30.05 -19.68
C THR A 78 18.90 -29.59 -18.88
N GLY A 79 17.74 -30.24 -19.04
CA GLY A 79 16.52 -29.85 -18.33
C GLY A 79 16.62 -29.99 -16.80
N ALA A 80 17.30 -31.03 -16.32
CA ALA A 80 17.51 -31.25 -14.89
C ALA A 80 18.44 -30.20 -14.27
N THR A 81 19.51 -29.83 -14.98
CA THR A 81 20.42 -28.76 -14.54
C THR A 81 19.74 -27.40 -14.58
N TYR A 82 18.99 -27.11 -15.64
CA TYR A 82 18.25 -25.85 -15.77
C TYR A 82 17.19 -25.71 -14.66
N GLN A 83 16.36 -26.74 -14.44
CA GLN A 83 15.36 -26.73 -13.38
C GLN A 83 15.99 -26.48 -12.01
N ARG A 84 17.14 -27.08 -11.71
CA ARG A 84 17.85 -26.85 -10.44
C ARG A 84 18.23 -25.38 -10.27
N ILE A 85 18.85 -24.78 -11.29
CA ILE A 85 19.29 -23.38 -11.24
C ILE A 85 18.10 -22.45 -11.05
N VAL A 86 17.03 -22.68 -11.81
CA VAL A 86 15.81 -21.87 -11.74
C VAL A 86 15.11 -22.02 -10.38
N ASN A 87 15.09 -23.23 -9.82
CA ASN A 87 14.60 -23.46 -8.46
C ASN A 87 15.40 -22.69 -7.41
N ASP A 88 16.73 -22.61 -7.57
CA ASP A 88 17.60 -21.87 -6.65
C ASP A 88 17.39 -20.35 -6.79
N ILE A 89 17.26 -19.83 -8.02
CA ILE A 89 17.05 -18.40 -8.30
C ILE A 89 15.69 -17.93 -7.74
N PHE A 90 14.64 -18.72 -7.94
CA PHE A 90 13.26 -18.35 -7.61
C PHE A 90 12.70 -19.08 -6.38
N ALA A 91 13.57 -19.58 -5.51
CA ALA A 91 13.19 -20.38 -4.35
C ALA A 91 12.13 -19.72 -3.44
N LYS A 92 12.07 -18.38 -3.41
CA LYS A 92 11.12 -17.61 -2.59
C LYS A 92 9.79 -17.32 -3.30
N GLN A 93 9.74 -17.48 -4.62
CA GLN A 93 8.62 -17.12 -5.49
C GLN A 93 7.83 -18.35 -5.92
N ILE A 94 8.52 -19.47 -6.17
CA ILE A 94 7.91 -20.74 -6.57
C ILE A 94 6.88 -21.20 -5.53
N GLY A 95 5.69 -21.58 -5.99
CA GLY A 95 4.55 -21.96 -5.16
C GLY A 95 3.73 -20.77 -4.64
N ARG A 96 4.36 -19.61 -4.42
CA ARG A 96 3.66 -18.40 -3.94
C ARG A 96 2.97 -17.66 -5.07
N ASN A 97 3.74 -17.08 -5.98
CA ASN A 97 3.24 -16.26 -7.09
C ASN A 97 3.72 -16.74 -8.46
N MET A 98 4.45 -17.86 -8.51
CA MET A 98 4.94 -18.43 -9.76
C MET A 98 5.04 -19.95 -9.66
N GLU A 99 4.84 -20.62 -10.78
CA GLU A 99 5.10 -22.04 -11.00
C GLU A 99 6.07 -22.18 -12.17
N ILE A 100 7.05 -23.09 -12.08
CA ILE A 100 8.06 -23.23 -13.14
C ILE A 100 8.24 -24.70 -13.50
N TYR A 101 8.19 -25.00 -14.79
CA TYR A 101 8.52 -26.29 -15.37
C TYR A 101 9.56 -26.12 -16.47
N VAL A 102 10.82 -26.41 -16.15
CA VAL A 102 11.96 -26.22 -17.04
C VAL A 102 11.95 -24.79 -17.59
N ASP A 103 11.66 -24.59 -18.88
CA ASP A 103 11.67 -23.28 -19.54
C ASP A 103 10.32 -22.54 -19.44
N ASP A 104 9.24 -23.25 -19.10
CA ASP A 104 7.90 -22.71 -18.97
C ASP A 104 7.69 -22.13 -17.57
N MET A 105 7.52 -20.81 -17.48
CA MET A 105 7.22 -20.10 -16.24
C MET A 105 5.79 -19.55 -16.28
N LEU A 106 5.04 -19.83 -15.23
CA LEU A 106 3.67 -19.37 -15.04
C LEU A 106 3.62 -18.43 -13.86
N ILE A 107 3.31 -17.16 -14.09
CA ILE A 107 3.17 -16.15 -13.02
C ILE A 107 1.69 -15.99 -12.68
N LYS A 108 1.38 -16.04 -11.39
CA LYS A 108 0.03 -15.91 -10.83
C LYS A 108 -0.18 -14.47 -10.39
N ARG A 109 -1.20 -13.82 -10.93
CA ARG A 109 -1.54 -12.42 -10.60
C ARG A 109 -2.95 -12.34 -10.02
N ASP A 110 -3.11 -11.44 -9.06
CA ASP A 110 -4.41 -11.08 -8.52
C ASP A 110 -5.11 -10.06 -9.40
N GLN A 111 -6.40 -10.24 -9.65
CA GLN A 111 -7.25 -9.21 -10.22
C GLN A 111 -7.60 -8.18 -9.13
N LEU A 112 -7.18 -6.92 -9.33
CA LEU A 112 -7.49 -5.85 -8.39
C LEU A 112 -8.69 -5.03 -8.87
N GLN A 113 -9.46 -4.50 -7.93
CA GLN A 113 -10.58 -3.59 -8.18
C GLN A 113 -10.27 -2.21 -7.61
N LEU A 114 -10.49 -1.17 -8.42
CA LEU A 114 -10.35 0.22 -7.99
C LEU A 114 -11.72 0.90 -7.97
N TYR A 115 -12.13 1.38 -6.80
CA TYR A 115 -13.34 2.17 -6.62
C TYR A 115 -12.94 3.65 -6.66
N LEU A 116 -13.65 4.46 -7.45
CA LEU A 116 -13.46 5.90 -7.52
C LEU A 116 -14.61 6.62 -6.83
N ALA A 117 -14.28 7.66 -6.05
CA ALA A 117 -15.22 8.63 -5.51
C ALA A 117 -14.79 10.06 -5.88
N ILE A 118 -15.78 10.91 -6.15
CA ILE A 118 -15.61 12.23 -6.76
C ILE A 118 -16.54 13.20 -6.05
N SER A 119 -15.99 14.31 -5.58
CA SER A 119 -16.75 15.48 -5.12
C SER A 119 -16.33 16.74 -5.86
N ASP A 120 -16.90 17.86 -5.44
CA ASP A 120 -16.58 19.16 -6.01
C ASP A 120 -15.16 19.63 -5.67
N VAL A 121 -14.65 19.22 -4.50
CA VAL A 121 -13.37 19.68 -3.94
C VAL A 121 -12.32 18.59 -3.77
N ALA A 122 -12.67 17.31 -3.91
CA ALA A 122 -11.71 16.22 -3.80
C ALA A 122 -12.05 15.02 -4.70
N VAL A 123 -11.03 14.23 -5.02
CA VAL A 123 -11.17 12.92 -5.63
C VAL A 123 -10.49 11.87 -4.77
N SER A 124 -11.07 10.68 -4.70
CA SER A 124 -10.48 9.57 -3.98
C SER A 124 -10.64 8.24 -4.69
N SER A 125 -9.85 7.27 -4.26
CA SER A 125 -9.97 5.90 -4.70
C SER A 125 -9.58 4.89 -3.62
N VAL A 126 -10.20 3.72 -3.69
CA VAL A 126 -9.86 2.57 -2.84
C VAL A 126 -9.46 1.41 -3.76
N LEU A 127 -8.25 0.91 -3.59
CA LEU A 127 -7.76 -0.31 -4.22
C LEU A 127 -8.11 -1.52 -3.36
N ILE A 128 -8.73 -2.53 -3.97
CA ILE A 128 -9.31 -3.67 -3.29
C ILE A 128 -8.86 -4.95 -3.99
N ARG A 129 -8.64 -5.99 -3.19
CA ARG A 129 -8.53 -7.36 -3.67
C ARG A 129 -9.72 -8.16 -3.17
N GLU A 130 -10.31 -8.94 -4.05
CA GLU A 130 -11.35 -9.89 -3.68
C GLU A 130 -10.73 -11.28 -3.49
N VAL A 131 -10.90 -11.86 -2.31
CA VAL A 131 -10.43 -13.22 -1.98
C VAL A 131 -11.59 -13.97 -1.36
N ASP A 132 -11.96 -15.12 -1.90
CA ASP A 132 -13.10 -15.93 -1.43
C ASP A 132 -14.42 -15.13 -1.33
N ARG A 133 -14.67 -14.25 -2.31
CA ARG A 133 -15.82 -13.31 -2.34
C ARG A 133 -15.85 -12.28 -1.21
N VAL A 134 -14.74 -12.12 -0.50
CA VAL A 134 -14.54 -11.09 0.51
C VAL A 134 -13.68 -9.99 -0.06
N GLN A 135 -14.24 -8.78 -0.15
CA GLN A 135 -13.51 -7.58 -0.53
C GLN A 135 -12.60 -7.15 0.60
N ARG A 136 -11.29 -7.07 0.32
CA ARG A 136 -10.26 -6.62 1.25
C ARG A 136 -9.60 -5.36 0.70
N PRO A 137 -9.80 -4.20 1.34
CA PRO A 137 -9.06 -2.99 0.99
C PRO A 137 -7.56 -3.20 1.13
N ILE A 138 -6.81 -2.78 0.11
CA ILE A 138 -5.35 -2.78 0.10
C ILE A 138 -4.83 -1.39 0.38
N TYR A 139 -5.36 -0.39 -0.34
CA TYR A 139 -4.86 0.97 -0.26
C TYR A 139 -5.96 2.00 -0.50
N TYR A 140 -5.80 3.17 0.09
CA TYR A 140 -6.66 4.34 -0.13
C TYR A 140 -5.83 5.50 -0.65
N VAL A 141 -6.38 6.23 -1.62
CA VAL A 141 -5.77 7.42 -2.19
C VAL A 141 -6.80 8.54 -2.18
N SER A 142 -6.42 9.71 -1.68
CA SER A 142 -7.20 10.93 -1.82
C SER A 142 -6.35 12.07 -2.35
N HIS A 143 -7.00 13.01 -3.02
CA HIS A 143 -6.40 14.21 -3.58
C HIS A 143 -7.42 15.35 -3.56
N VAL A 144 -7.07 16.43 -2.86
CA VAL A 144 -7.83 17.68 -2.85
C VAL A 144 -7.61 18.40 -4.18
N LEU A 145 -8.70 18.76 -4.84
CA LEU A 145 -8.68 19.45 -6.14
C LEU A 145 -8.23 20.89 -5.95
N LYS A 146 -7.38 21.39 -6.84
CA LYS A 146 -6.86 22.77 -6.80
C LYS A 146 -7.41 23.62 -7.93
N ASP A 147 -7.97 24.79 -7.63
CA ASP A 147 -8.37 25.88 -8.56
C ASP A 147 -9.05 25.46 -9.87
N VAL A 148 -8.23 25.03 -10.83
CA VAL A 148 -8.66 24.61 -12.17
C VAL A 148 -9.28 23.20 -12.13
N GLU A 149 -8.79 22.33 -11.24
CA GLU A 149 -9.24 20.94 -11.05
C GLU A 149 -10.67 20.85 -10.50
N GLU A 150 -11.07 21.79 -9.64
CA GLU A 150 -12.44 21.87 -9.11
C GLU A 150 -13.47 22.13 -10.22
N ARG A 151 -13.06 22.86 -11.26
CA ARG A 151 -13.90 23.19 -12.43
C ARG A 151 -13.97 22.08 -13.47
N TYR A 152 -13.29 20.94 -13.25
CA TYR A 152 -13.35 19.83 -14.19
C TYR A 152 -14.76 19.23 -14.24
N PRO A 153 -15.27 18.86 -15.43
CA PRO A 153 -16.46 18.03 -15.52
C PRO A 153 -16.29 16.73 -14.72
N VAL A 154 -17.40 16.16 -14.22
CA VAL A 154 -17.37 14.91 -13.41
C VAL A 154 -16.60 13.78 -14.10
N ILE A 155 -16.71 13.66 -15.42
CA ILE A 155 -15.98 12.65 -16.19
C ILE A 155 -14.47 12.90 -16.20
N ASP A 156 -14.05 14.15 -16.24
CA ASP A 156 -12.64 14.55 -16.20
C ASP A 156 -12.07 14.40 -14.79
N LYS A 157 -12.86 14.69 -13.75
CA LYS A 157 -12.50 14.38 -12.36
C LYS A 157 -12.33 12.87 -12.15
N ALA A 158 -13.18 12.05 -12.77
CA ALA A 158 -13.04 10.60 -12.72
C ALA A 158 -11.75 10.11 -13.40
N ASN A 159 -11.44 10.62 -14.59
CA ASN A 159 -10.17 10.32 -15.27
C ASN A 159 -8.97 10.80 -14.45
N PHE A 160 -9.07 11.99 -13.87
CA PHE A 160 -8.03 12.53 -13.00
C PHE A 160 -7.81 11.67 -11.76
N ALA A 161 -8.87 11.24 -11.09
CA ALA A 161 -8.81 10.33 -9.95
C ALA A 161 -8.08 9.03 -10.31
N LEU A 162 -8.37 8.46 -11.48
CA LEU A 162 -7.69 7.27 -12.00
C LEU A 162 -6.20 7.52 -12.23
N VAL A 163 -5.83 8.64 -12.87
CA VAL A 163 -4.43 9.02 -13.11
C VAL A 163 -3.67 9.21 -11.79
N VAL A 164 -4.25 9.95 -10.83
CA VAL A 164 -3.64 10.14 -9.52
C VAL A 164 -3.44 8.80 -8.80
N SER A 165 -4.41 7.90 -8.91
CA SER A 165 -4.33 6.55 -8.35
C SER A 165 -3.24 5.72 -9.00
N ALA A 166 -3.17 5.71 -10.34
CA ALA A 166 -2.15 4.98 -11.09
C ALA A 166 -0.74 5.49 -10.79
N ARG A 167 -0.56 6.81 -10.64
CA ARG A 167 0.73 7.40 -10.24
C ARG A 167 1.14 6.99 -8.82
N LYS A 168 0.24 7.15 -7.85
CA LYS A 168 0.53 6.84 -6.43
C LYS A 168 0.68 5.33 -6.18
N LEU A 169 -0.01 4.50 -6.95
CA LEU A 169 -0.02 3.04 -6.81
C LEU A 169 0.66 2.34 -7.99
N LYS A 170 1.64 2.99 -8.63
CA LYS A 170 2.29 2.52 -9.85
C LYS A 170 2.73 1.07 -9.77
N ALA A 171 3.40 0.67 -8.68
CA ALA A 171 3.83 -0.71 -8.48
C ALA A 171 2.67 -1.74 -8.53
N TYR A 172 1.48 -1.38 -8.06
CA TYR A 172 0.30 -2.25 -8.17
C TYR A 172 -0.26 -2.30 -9.58
N PHE A 173 -0.33 -1.16 -10.27
CA PHE A 173 -0.84 -1.07 -11.66
C PHE A 173 0.08 -1.75 -12.68
N GLU A 174 1.40 -1.73 -12.45
CA GLU A 174 2.37 -2.48 -13.27
C GLU A 174 2.27 -3.99 -13.00
N SER A 175 2.10 -4.37 -11.73
CA SER A 175 2.18 -5.77 -11.31
C SER A 175 0.85 -6.51 -11.38
N HIS A 176 -0.29 -5.84 -11.51
CA HIS A 176 -1.62 -6.47 -11.50
C HIS A 176 -2.59 -5.78 -12.46
N PRO A 177 -3.47 -6.53 -13.14
CA PRO A 177 -4.57 -5.92 -13.87
C PRO A 177 -5.54 -5.24 -12.90
N VAL A 178 -6.00 -4.04 -13.26
CA VAL A 178 -6.88 -3.22 -12.43
C VAL A 178 -8.22 -3.02 -13.11
N GLN A 179 -9.28 -3.48 -12.46
CA GLN A 179 -10.67 -3.24 -12.84
C GLN A 179 -11.19 -1.98 -12.14
N VAL A 180 -11.39 -0.91 -12.90
CA VAL A 180 -12.00 0.32 -12.40
C VAL A 180 -13.51 0.13 -12.33
N VAL A 181 -14.05 0.19 -11.12
CA VAL A 181 -15.47 0.01 -10.84
C VAL A 181 -16.17 1.37 -10.94
N THR A 182 -16.83 1.61 -12.06
CA THR A 182 -17.38 2.94 -12.36
C THR A 182 -18.61 2.87 -13.28
N ASN A 183 -19.54 3.80 -13.09
CA ASN A 183 -20.67 4.00 -14.00
C ASN A 183 -20.38 5.09 -15.05
N GLN A 184 -19.22 5.75 -14.95
CA GLN A 184 -18.81 6.76 -15.93
C GLN A 184 -18.23 6.06 -17.16
N PRO A 185 -18.43 6.59 -18.38
CA PRO A 185 -17.95 5.96 -19.61
C PRO A 185 -16.43 6.18 -19.83
N LEU A 186 -15.60 5.88 -18.83
CA LEU A 186 -14.15 6.09 -18.86
C LEU A 186 -13.47 5.29 -19.97
N LYS A 187 -14.01 4.10 -20.29
CA LYS A 187 -13.52 3.23 -21.37
C LYS A 187 -13.39 3.97 -22.71
N ARG A 188 -14.31 4.91 -23.01
CA ARG A 188 -14.27 5.70 -24.25
C ARG A 188 -13.14 6.73 -24.26
N VAL A 189 -12.83 7.31 -23.11
CA VAL A 189 -11.76 8.31 -22.97
C VAL A 189 -10.38 7.64 -23.06
N LEU A 190 -10.25 6.43 -22.51
CA LEU A 190 -9.03 5.63 -22.60
C LEU A 190 -8.73 5.12 -24.02
N THR A 191 -9.75 4.96 -24.88
CA THR A 191 -9.60 4.38 -26.23
C THR A 191 -9.70 5.39 -27.37
N SER A 192 -10.32 6.55 -27.17
CA SER A 192 -10.46 7.60 -28.20
C SER A 192 -10.08 8.98 -27.63
N PRO A 193 -8.81 9.40 -27.75
CA PRO A 193 -8.29 10.59 -27.09
C PRO A 193 -8.67 11.94 -27.74
N ALA A 194 -9.78 12.04 -28.48
CA ALA A 194 -10.09 13.18 -29.36
C ALA A 194 -10.68 14.45 -28.67
N LEU A 195 -10.57 14.60 -27.35
CA LEU A 195 -11.35 15.61 -26.61
C LEU A 195 -10.53 16.74 -25.95
N SER A 196 -9.28 16.52 -25.51
CA SER A 196 -8.38 17.59 -25.06
C SER A 196 -6.93 17.13 -24.94
N ARG A 197 -5.94 18.04 -25.08
CA ARG A 197 -4.50 17.74 -24.93
C ARG A 197 -4.17 17.02 -23.62
N ARG A 198 -4.85 17.38 -22.53
CA ARG A 198 -4.68 16.78 -21.21
C ARG A 198 -5.18 15.33 -21.18
N LEU A 199 -6.40 15.09 -21.68
CA LEU A 199 -6.96 13.75 -21.73
C LEU A 199 -6.14 12.82 -22.63
N THR A 200 -5.59 13.34 -23.74
CA THR A 200 -4.65 12.60 -24.57
C THR A 200 -3.40 12.20 -23.79
N SER A 201 -2.80 13.14 -23.04
CA SER A 201 -1.63 12.84 -22.21
C SER A 201 -1.93 11.79 -21.14
N TRP A 202 -3.08 11.88 -20.47
CA TRP A 202 -3.50 10.90 -19.47
C TRP A 202 -3.82 9.55 -20.08
N ALA A 203 -4.45 9.50 -21.27
CA ALA A 203 -4.72 8.26 -21.96
C ALA A 203 -3.43 7.54 -22.37
N VAL A 204 -2.43 8.29 -22.85
CA VAL A 204 -1.10 7.73 -23.16
C VAL A 204 -0.45 7.17 -21.90
N GLU A 205 -0.45 7.91 -20.80
CA GLU A 205 0.10 7.44 -19.52
C GLU A 205 -0.60 6.18 -19.01
N LEU A 206 -1.95 6.17 -19.03
CA LEU A 206 -2.72 5.02 -18.56
C LEU A 206 -2.65 3.81 -19.50
N SER A 207 -2.23 3.99 -20.77
CA SER A 207 -2.09 2.89 -21.73
C SER A 207 -0.92 1.95 -21.42
N GLU A 208 -0.01 2.35 -20.52
CA GLU A 208 1.05 1.49 -19.98
C GLU A 208 0.48 0.36 -19.09
N PHE A 209 -0.72 0.56 -18.52
CA PHE A 209 -1.30 -0.33 -17.53
C PHE A 209 -2.46 -1.16 -18.08
N GLU A 210 -2.62 -2.37 -17.55
CA GLU A 210 -3.73 -3.25 -17.89
C GLU A 210 -5.01 -2.84 -17.13
N ILE A 211 -5.68 -1.80 -17.62
CA ILE A 211 -6.87 -1.22 -17.00
C ILE A 211 -8.13 -1.60 -17.78
N SER A 212 -9.12 -2.16 -17.07
CA SER A 212 -10.45 -2.40 -17.61
C SER A 212 -11.52 -1.69 -16.77
N CYS A 213 -12.67 -1.39 -17.36
CA CYS A 213 -13.78 -0.74 -16.66
C CYS A 213 -14.95 -1.69 -16.55
N ILE A 214 -15.50 -1.85 -15.35
CA ILE A 214 -16.70 -2.65 -15.10
C ILE A 214 -17.82 -1.78 -14.49
N PRO A 215 -19.09 -2.00 -14.89
CA PRO A 215 -20.22 -1.29 -14.32
C PRO A 215 -20.39 -1.63 -12.84
N ARG A 216 -20.91 -0.69 -12.04
CA ARG A 216 -21.09 -0.89 -10.59
C ARG A 216 -22.15 -1.96 -10.30
N THR A 217 -21.76 -3.01 -9.59
CA THR A 217 -22.67 -4.04 -9.06
C THR A 217 -22.68 -4.13 -7.53
N SER A 218 -21.68 -3.59 -6.82
CA SER A 218 -21.55 -3.69 -5.35
C SER A 218 -21.40 -2.33 -4.64
N VAL A 219 -21.94 -2.23 -3.41
CA VAL A 219 -22.15 -0.96 -2.66
C VAL A 219 -21.12 -0.73 -1.54
N ARG A 220 -20.51 -1.78 -0.98
CA ARG A 220 -19.76 -1.70 0.30
C ARG A 220 -18.45 -0.91 0.20
N ALA A 221 -17.61 -1.24 -0.77
CA ALA A 221 -16.33 -0.57 -1.01
C ALA A 221 -16.46 0.91 -1.43
N LYS A 222 -17.54 1.21 -2.15
CA LYS A 222 -17.87 2.57 -2.56
C LYS A 222 -18.26 3.43 -1.35
N ALA A 223 -18.99 2.88 -0.37
CA ALA A 223 -19.33 3.61 0.84
C ALA A 223 -18.07 4.14 1.54
N LEU A 224 -16.97 3.38 1.54
CA LEU A 224 -15.69 3.85 2.11
C LEU A 224 -15.09 5.02 1.31
N ALA A 225 -15.02 4.91 -0.02
CA ALA A 225 -14.48 5.97 -0.87
C ALA A 225 -15.36 7.24 -0.84
N ASP A 226 -16.67 7.07 -0.96
CA ASP A 226 -17.67 8.15 -0.91
C ASP A 226 -17.69 8.81 0.48
N PHE A 227 -17.61 8.03 1.56
CA PHE A 227 -17.54 8.56 2.93
C PHE A 227 -16.34 9.48 3.08
N ILE A 228 -15.14 9.05 2.69
CA ILE A 228 -13.96 9.88 2.87
C ILE A 228 -14.04 11.10 1.96
N THR A 229 -14.54 10.97 0.73
CA THR A 229 -14.76 12.10 -0.17
C THR A 229 -15.80 13.10 0.37
N GLU A 230 -16.84 12.63 1.05
CA GLU A 230 -17.84 13.46 1.74
C GLU A 230 -17.25 14.15 2.96
N CYS A 231 -16.38 13.47 3.72
CA CYS A 231 -15.61 14.07 4.81
C CYS A 231 -14.66 15.16 4.32
N THR A 232 -13.93 14.94 3.22
CA THR A 232 -13.05 15.95 2.62
C THR A 232 -13.83 17.13 2.02
N ALA A 233 -15.07 16.88 1.53
CA ALA A 233 -15.89 17.93 0.92
C ALA A 233 -16.56 18.89 1.91
N ARG A 234 -16.69 18.48 3.17
CA ARG A 234 -17.46 19.23 4.18
C ARG A 234 -16.74 20.42 4.81
N ASN A 235 -15.52 20.82 4.39
CA ASN A 235 -14.92 22.04 4.95
C ASN A 235 -13.81 22.75 4.12
N PRO A 236 -14.19 23.80 3.37
CA PRO A 236 -13.28 24.92 3.06
C PRO A 236 -13.48 26.14 3.97
N GLN A 237 -14.58 26.23 4.74
CA GLN A 237 -14.92 27.44 5.50
C GLN A 237 -14.54 27.43 7.00
N ILE A 238 -14.13 26.29 7.58
CA ILE A 238 -13.76 26.21 9.00
C ILE A 238 -12.29 26.66 9.28
N ILE A 239 -11.50 26.98 8.25
CA ILE A 239 -10.11 27.47 8.43
C ILE A 239 -10.07 28.95 8.87
N GLN A 240 -11.14 29.72 8.70
CA GLN A 240 -11.23 31.05 9.30
C GLN A 240 -11.87 30.91 10.69
N GLY A 241 -11.03 30.93 11.73
CA GLY A 241 -11.48 31.14 13.10
C GLY A 241 -12.24 32.46 13.25
N PRO A 242 -13.00 32.63 14.35
CA PRO A 242 -13.84 33.81 14.54
C PRO A 242 -12.98 35.07 14.53
N ASP A 243 -13.49 36.12 13.89
CA ASP A 243 -12.91 37.47 13.91
C ASP A 243 -12.57 37.88 15.35
N THR A 244 -11.28 37.89 15.68
CA THR A 244 -10.77 38.62 16.83
C THR A 244 -9.60 39.46 16.39
N SER A 245 -9.88 40.74 16.20
CA SER A 245 -8.93 41.82 16.38
C SER A 245 -8.18 41.66 17.70
N ASP A 246 -6.88 41.95 17.63
CA ASP A 246 -5.96 42.31 18.72
C ASP A 246 -4.93 41.27 19.19
N ALA A 247 -3.67 41.67 18.93
CA ALA A 247 -2.42 41.45 19.66
C ALA A 247 -1.66 40.10 19.52
N ASP A 248 -0.59 40.18 18.70
CA ASP A 248 0.76 39.62 18.90
C ASP A 248 0.93 38.59 20.02
N GLN A 249 1.00 37.29 19.68
CA GLN A 249 2.00 36.32 20.17
C GLN A 249 2.24 35.21 19.13
N ALA A 250 3.49 34.78 18.99
CA ALA A 250 3.99 33.87 17.95
C ALA A 250 3.17 32.56 17.81
N LYS A 251 2.66 32.31 16.60
CA LYS A 251 1.78 31.20 16.24
C LYS A 251 2.61 29.92 16.06
N PRO A 252 2.38 28.81 16.79
CA PRO A 252 3.06 27.56 16.47
C PRO A 252 2.45 26.98 15.18
N GLU A 253 3.23 26.98 14.10
CA GLU A 253 2.86 26.51 12.74
C GLU A 253 2.63 24.98 12.64
N ARG A 254 2.48 24.25 13.73
CA ARG A 254 2.39 22.77 13.73
C ARG A 254 1.39 22.27 14.76
N THR A 255 0.38 21.50 14.34
CA THR A 255 -0.68 21.02 15.24
C THR A 255 -0.88 19.50 15.11
N LEU A 256 -0.83 18.80 16.24
CA LEU A 256 -1.17 17.39 16.40
C LEU A 256 -2.59 17.29 16.99
N PHE A 257 -3.47 16.58 16.31
CA PHE A 257 -4.80 16.22 16.79
C PHE A 257 -4.85 14.72 17.09
N VAL A 258 -5.46 14.34 18.21
CA VAL A 258 -5.61 12.93 18.62
C VAL A 258 -7.03 12.67 19.13
N ASP A 259 -7.54 11.47 18.86
CA ASP A 259 -8.84 10.97 19.34
C ASP A 259 -8.75 9.45 19.54
N GLY A 260 -9.19 8.96 20.70
CA GLY A 260 -9.30 7.54 21.02
C GLY A 260 -10.73 7.04 21.11
N ALA A 261 -11.09 6.07 20.26
CA ALA A 261 -12.44 5.54 20.19
C ALA A 261 -12.55 4.07 20.62
N ARG A 262 -13.71 3.72 21.17
CA ARG A 262 -14.14 2.35 21.45
C ARG A 262 -15.56 2.13 20.93
N ASN A 263 -15.72 1.08 20.12
CA ASN A 263 -17.02 0.50 19.78
C ASN A 263 -17.08 -0.93 20.35
N GLY A 264 -18.25 -1.51 20.62
CA GLY A 264 -18.42 -2.71 21.45
C GLY A 264 -17.45 -3.89 21.22
N GLN A 265 -16.95 -4.09 19.99
CA GLN A 265 -15.99 -5.15 19.63
C GLN A 265 -14.58 -4.67 19.21
N ALA A 266 -14.31 -3.36 19.22
CA ALA A 266 -13.08 -2.80 18.66
C ALA A 266 -12.68 -1.48 19.31
N THR A 267 -11.38 -1.26 19.39
CA THR A 267 -10.75 -0.04 19.93
C THR A 267 -9.71 0.47 18.97
N GLY A 268 -9.46 1.77 18.99
CA GLY A 268 -8.48 2.37 18.08
C GLY A 268 -8.19 3.84 18.39
N ALA A 269 -7.31 4.39 17.56
CA ALA A 269 -6.89 5.78 17.61
C ALA A 269 -6.94 6.44 16.25
N GLY A 270 -7.37 7.70 16.24
CA GLY A 270 -7.18 8.67 15.18
C GLY A 270 -6.06 9.64 15.55
N VAL A 271 -5.20 9.95 14.59
CA VAL A 271 -4.16 10.97 14.70
C VAL A 271 -4.14 11.81 13.42
N LEU A 272 -4.15 13.12 13.54
CA LEU A 272 -3.97 14.06 12.44
C LEU A 272 -2.82 15.00 12.78
N ILE A 273 -1.82 15.09 11.90
CA ILE A 273 -0.69 16.00 12.06
C ILE A 273 -0.78 17.05 10.96
N VAL A 274 -0.76 18.33 11.34
CA VAL A 274 -0.70 19.47 10.44
C VAL A 274 0.72 20.04 10.51
N GLY A 275 1.42 19.95 9.39
CA GLY A 275 2.77 20.49 9.21
C GLY A 275 2.77 21.99 8.88
N PRO A 276 3.98 22.60 8.83
CA PRO A 276 4.15 24.04 8.65
C PRO A 276 3.75 24.57 7.26
N GLN A 277 3.59 23.71 6.25
CA GLN A 277 3.13 24.09 4.91
C GLN A 277 1.64 23.71 4.69
N GLU A 278 0.88 23.56 5.78
CA GLU A 278 -0.51 23.08 5.79
C GLU A 278 -0.68 21.65 5.23
N GLU A 279 0.40 20.87 5.15
CA GLU A 279 0.32 19.45 4.83
C GLU A 279 -0.29 18.68 6.01
N THR A 280 -1.26 17.82 5.71
CA THR A 280 -1.93 17.00 6.72
C THR A 280 -1.45 15.55 6.62
N MET A 281 -1.23 14.86 7.73
CA MET A 281 -0.96 13.42 7.78
C MET A 281 -1.96 12.74 8.71
N GLU A 282 -2.69 11.74 8.23
CA GLU A 282 -3.79 11.09 8.95
C GLU A 282 -3.46 9.63 9.26
N TYR A 283 -3.68 9.21 10.50
CA TYR A 283 -3.46 7.83 10.93
C TYR A 283 -4.69 7.34 11.66
N ALA A 284 -5.28 6.25 11.17
CA ALA A 284 -6.36 5.54 11.85
C ALA A 284 -5.91 4.10 12.14
N LEU A 285 -5.80 3.76 13.42
CA LEU A 285 -5.24 2.50 13.86
C LEU A 285 -6.24 1.76 14.73
N ARG A 286 -6.54 0.51 14.38
CA ARG A 286 -7.27 -0.41 15.25
C ARG A 286 -6.29 -1.13 16.16
N PHE A 287 -6.56 -1.11 17.46
CA PHE A 287 -5.76 -1.84 18.44
C PHE A 287 -6.04 -3.34 18.37
N GLY A 288 -4.98 -4.14 18.52
CA GLY A 288 -5.08 -5.59 18.63
C GLY A 288 -5.52 -6.09 20.01
N PHE A 289 -5.83 -5.16 20.92
CA PHE A 289 -6.21 -5.42 22.31
C PHE A 289 -7.42 -4.56 22.71
N PRO A 290 -8.27 -5.04 23.63
CA PRO A 290 -9.37 -4.24 24.16
C PRO A 290 -8.84 -3.12 25.06
N ALA A 291 -9.44 -1.95 24.96
CA ALA A 291 -9.16 -0.78 25.80
C ALA A 291 -10.48 -0.12 26.24
N THR A 292 -10.47 0.59 27.36
CA THR A 292 -11.55 1.54 27.71
C THR A 292 -11.46 2.81 26.87
N ASN A 293 -12.51 3.64 26.82
CA ASN A 293 -12.46 4.91 26.06
C ASN A 293 -11.26 5.76 26.51
N ASN A 294 -11.10 5.95 27.82
CA ASN A 294 -9.99 6.74 28.36
C ASN A 294 -8.61 6.12 28.05
N GLU A 295 -8.49 4.79 28.03
CA GLU A 295 -7.24 4.13 27.62
C GLU A 295 -6.97 4.32 26.13
N ALA A 296 -8.02 4.25 25.29
CA ALA A 296 -7.89 4.52 23.86
C ALA A 296 -7.42 5.95 23.58
N GLU A 297 -7.93 6.93 24.33
CA GLU A 297 -7.52 8.34 24.26
C GLU A 297 -6.05 8.54 24.63
N TYR A 298 -5.60 7.86 25.69
CA TYR A 298 -4.20 7.84 26.08
C TYR A 298 -3.31 7.16 25.04
N GLU A 299 -3.75 6.05 24.45
CA GLU A 299 -3.02 5.38 23.36
C GLU A 299 -2.92 6.26 22.11
N ALA A 300 -4.00 6.94 21.74
CA ALA A 300 -4.01 7.92 20.64
C ALA A 300 -3.00 9.05 20.88
N MET A 301 -2.96 9.57 22.11
CA MET A 301 -1.99 10.57 22.54
C MET A 301 -0.55 10.07 22.44
N ILE A 302 -0.24 8.89 22.97
CA ILE A 302 1.11 8.30 22.95
C ILE A 302 1.57 8.05 21.51
N LEU A 303 0.68 7.50 20.69
CA LEU A 303 0.92 7.26 19.28
C LEU A 303 1.23 8.57 18.54
N GLY A 304 0.38 9.58 18.71
CA GLY A 304 0.54 10.89 18.09
C GLY A 304 1.88 11.54 18.46
N LEU A 305 2.22 11.55 19.75
CA LEU A 305 3.49 12.08 20.27
C LEU A 305 4.71 11.34 19.72
N ARG A 306 4.64 10.02 19.59
CA ARG A 306 5.71 9.21 18.99
C ARG A 306 5.88 9.51 17.50
N LEU A 307 4.78 9.68 16.77
CA LEU A 307 4.80 9.97 15.34
C LEU A 307 5.47 11.33 15.06
N VAL A 308 5.02 12.40 15.72
CA VAL A 308 5.61 13.74 15.54
C VAL A 308 7.09 13.77 15.92
N ARG A 309 7.49 13.05 16.98
CA ARG A 309 8.90 12.93 17.37
C ARG A 309 9.73 12.16 16.34
N SER A 310 9.18 11.08 15.78
CA SER A 310 9.86 10.32 14.72
C SER A 310 10.05 11.13 13.42
N MET A 311 9.22 12.16 13.22
CA MET A 311 9.33 13.11 12.12
C MET A 311 10.31 14.25 12.42
N GLY A 312 10.94 14.27 13.60
CA GLY A 312 11.89 15.31 14.01
C GLY A 312 11.24 16.62 14.43
N PHE A 313 9.94 16.64 14.74
CA PHE A 313 9.31 17.85 15.27
C PHE A 313 9.67 18.03 16.75
N GLU A 314 10.35 19.13 17.05
CA GLU A 314 10.74 19.53 18.43
C GLU A 314 9.69 20.40 19.12
N GLU A 315 8.86 21.13 18.35
CA GLU A 315 7.77 21.95 18.87
C GLU A 315 6.48 21.73 18.05
N PHE A 316 5.38 21.46 18.74
CA PHE A 316 4.05 21.26 18.15
C PHE A 316 2.96 21.52 19.18
N LEU A 317 1.79 21.93 18.70
CA LEU A 317 0.59 22.13 19.49
C LEU A 317 -0.23 20.83 19.54
N VAL A 318 -0.52 20.29 20.71
CA VAL A 318 -1.36 19.09 20.84
C VAL A 318 -2.79 19.45 21.18
N LYS A 319 -3.74 18.91 20.43
CA LYS A 319 -5.18 19.05 20.63
C LYS A 319 -5.85 17.68 20.75
N GLY A 320 -6.72 17.52 21.73
CA GLY A 320 -7.58 16.35 21.91
C GLY A 320 -8.95 16.78 22.44
N ASP A 321 -9.93 15.87 22.41
CA ASP A 321 -11.31 16.10 22.87
C ASP A 321 -11.56 15.61 24.29
N SER A 322 -10.78 14.64 24.78
CA SER A 322 -10.91 14.10 26.13
C SER A 322 -10.45 15.07 27.21
N LYS A 323 -11.40 15.84 27.75
CA LYS A 323 -11.16 16.76 28.88
C LYS A 323 -10.48 16.09 30.07
N LEU A 324 -10.86 14.85 30.39
CA LEU A 324 -10.28 14.09 31.50
C LEU A 324 -8.78 13.84 31.28
N VAL A 325 -8.41 13.30 30.13
CA VAL A 325 -7.03 12.93 29.79
C VAL A 325 -6.16 14.19 29.75
N ILE A 326 -6.68 15.27 29.18
CA ILE A 326 -6.03 16.57 29.11
C ILE A 326 -5.79 17.16 30.50
N ASP A 327 -6.83 17.20 31.35
CA ASP A 327 -6.72 17.72 32.71
C ASP A 327 -5.72 16.90 33.55
N GLN A 328 -5.64 15.59 33.30
CA GLN A 328 -4.67 14.71 33.93
C GLN A 328 -3.24 15.01 33.48
N ILE A 329 -3.01 15.19 32.17
CA ILE A 329 -1.68 15.53 31.61
C ILE A 329 -1.22 16.91 32.09
N LYS A 330 -2.12 17.89 32.15
CA LYS A 330 -1.84 19.25 32.66
C LYS A 330 -1.60 19.30 34.19
N GLY A 331 -1.87 18.21 34.90
CA GLY A 331 -1.77 18.14 36.37
C GLY A 331 -2.95 18.80 37.10
N SER A 332 -3.98 19.24 36.39
CA SER A 332 -5.21 19.83 36.94
C SER A 332 -6.11 18.78 37.61
N CYS A 333 -5.98 17.51 37.26
CA CYS A 333 -6.75 16.41 37.81
C CYS A 333 -5.87 15.18 38.13
N GLY A 334 -6.07 14.57 39.30
CA GLY A 334 -5.31 13.38 39.71
C GLY A 334 -5.78 12.10 39.01
N VAL A 335 -4.83 11.23 38.64
CA VAL A 335 -5.13 9.93 38.00
C VAL A 335 -5.45 8.87 39.06
N LYS A 336 -6.75 8.64 39.30
CA LYS A 336 -7.22 7.71 40.33
C LYS A 336 -7.02 6.24 39.95
N ASN A 337 -7.24 5.88 38.69
CA ASN A 337 -7.16 4.50 38.20
C ASN A 337 -5.70 4.07 37.97
N GLU A 338 -5.33 2.90 38.49
CA GLU A 338 -3.97 2.36 38.41
C GLU A 338 -3.51 2.01 36.98
N SER A 339 -4.42 1.57 36.11
CA SER A 339 -4.15 1.36 34.67
C SER A 339 -3.79 2.68 33.99
N LEU A 340 -4.62 3.71 34.20
CA LEU A 340 -4.41 5.04 33.62
C LEU A 340 -3.15 5.74 34.14
N ARG A 341 -2.64 5.39 35.33
CA ARG A 341 -1.37 5.95 35.83
C ARG A 341 -0.19 5.55 34.96
N LYS A 342 -0.18 4.34 34.39
CA LYS A 342 0.88 3.88 33.48
C LYS A 342 0.86 4.70 32.19
N TYR A 343 -0.33 4.90 31.64
CA TYR A 343 -0.57 5.75 30.47
C TYR A 343 -0.15 7.20 30.70
N HIS A 344 -0.62 7.80 31.80
CA HIS A 344 -0.28 9.16 32.21
C HIS A 344 1.22 9.34 32.38
N SER A 345 1.89 8.43 33.10
CA SER A 345 3.35 8.47 33.27
C SER A 345 4.08 8.44 31.94
N LYS A 346 3.58 7.66 30.97
CA LYS A 346 4.19 7.55 29.64
C LYS A 346 3.99 8.81 28.80
N VAL A 347 2.80 9.42 28.84
CA VAL A 347 2.54 10.69 28.16
C VAL A 347 3.36 11.81 28.78
N VAL A 348 3.41 11.91 30.11
CA VAL A 348 4.22 12.92 30.79
C VAL A 348 5.70 12.77 30.43
N GLN A 349 6.22 11.54 30.33
CA GLN A 349 7.58 11.27 29.83
C GLN A 349 7.79 11.79 28.40
N LEU A 350 6.79 11.65 27.52
CA LEU A 350 6.88 12.09 26.12
C LEU A 350 6.70 13.60 25.96
N VAL A 351 6.00 14.26 26.89
CA VAL A 351 5.69 15.70 26.88
C VAL A 351 6.80 16.54 27.54
N PHE A 352 7.62 15.98 28.42
CA PHE A 352 8.63 16.71 29.22
C PHE A 352 9.78 17.34 28.40
N GLU A 353 9.81 17.16 27.08
CA GLU A 353 10.88 17.65 26.19
C GLU A 353 10.37 18.66 25.15
N THR A 354 9.66 19.70 25.59
CA THR A 354 9.23 20.91 24.83
C THR A 354 7.88 20.76 24.10
N VAL A 355 6.78 21.16 24.75
CA VAL A 355 5.42 21.22 24.15
C VAL A 355 4.65 22.43 24.70
N VAL A 356 4.05 23.24 23.82
CA VAL A 356 3.04 24.25 24.19
C VAL A 356 1.64 23.63 24.04
N LEU A 357 0.88 23.56 25.14
CA LEU A 357 -0.45 22.94 25.20
C LEU A 357 -1.56 23.99 25.18
N ASP A 358 -1.95 24.47 23.99
CA ASP A 358 -3.09 25.39 23.80
C ASP A 358 -4.40 24.65 23.43
N LEU A 359 -5.49 25.06 24.07
CA LEU A 359 -6.80 24.42 24.02
C LEU A 359 -7.87 25.43 23.63
N SER A 360 -8.09 25.56 22.32
CA SER A 360 -9.29 26.21 21.79
C SER A 360 -9.84 25.44 20.59
N GLY A 361 -11.15 25.17 20.65
CA GLY A 361 -12.02 24.95 19.49
C GLY A 361 -12.04 23.56 18.84
N LEU A 362 -12.31 22.48 19.57
CA LEU A 362 -12.56 21.16 18.93
C LEU A 362 -14.02 20.90 18.54
N HIS A 363 -14.98 21.68 19.08
CA HIS A 363 -16.41 21.41 18.89
C HIS A 363 -16.89 21.53 17.42
N ALA A 364 -16.11 22.16 16.53
CA ALA A 364 -16.45 22.33 15.12
C ALA A 364 -15.71 21.37 14.15
N ILE A 365 -14.64 20.69 14.59
CA ILE A 365 -13.82 19.83 13.72
C ILE A 365 -14.16 18.34 13.91
N PHE A 366 -14.49 17.93 15.14
CA PHE A 366 -14.70 16.51 15.49
C PHE A 366 -16.16 16.05 15.51
N GLY A 367 -17.13 16.95 15.41
CA GLY A 367 -18.53 16.59 15.13
C GLY A 367 -18.73 15.94 13.74
N GLN A 368 -17.68 15.86 12.92
CA GLN A 368 -17.69 15.38 11.54
C GLN A 368 -16.96 14.04 11.31
N PHE A 369 -16.32 13.44 12.33
CA PHE A 369 -15.65 12.14 12.23
C PHE A 369 -16.04 11.24 13.39
N SER A 370 -16.98 10.33 13.15
CA SER A 370 -17.23 9.22 14.07
C SER A 370 -16.16 8.15 13.80
N PHE A 371 -15.00 8.22 14.47
CA PHE A 371 -13.99 7.16 14.43
C PHE A 371 -14.54 5.78 14.83
N THR A 372 -15.71 5.75 15.47
CA THR A 372 -16.56 4.59 15.71
C THR A 372 -16.87 3.75 14.45
N GLU A 373 -16.92 4.34 13.26
CA GLU A 373 -17.22 3.64 12.00
C GLU A 373 -15.99 2.97 11.35
N VAL A 374 -14.78 3.51 11.61
CA VAL A 374 -13.51 2.90 11.15
C VAL A 374 -13.22 1.59 11.91
N LEU A 375 -13.76 1.45 13.11
CA LEU A 375 -13.62 0.26 13.96
C LEU A 375 -14.40 -0.96 13.47
N ASP A 376 -15.43 -0.78 12.64
CA ASP A 376 -16.28 -1.86 12.11
C ASP A 376 -15.62 -2.63 10.95
N TYR A 377 -14.58 -2.08 10.32
CA TYR A 377 -13.88 -2.73 9.20
C TYR A 377 -12.54 -3.33 9.66
N GLY A 378 -12.35 -4.62 9.38
CA GLY A 378 -11.18 -5.38 9.82
C GLY A 378 -9.87 -4.91 9.19
N ARG A 379 -8.90 -4.58 10.06
CA ARG A 379 -7.49 -4.16 9.85
C ARG A 379 -7.27 -2.76 9.23
N SER A 380 -6.29 -2.09 9.84
CA SER A 380 -6.00 -0.65 9.87
C SER A 380 -5.75 0.01 8.49
N PRO A 381 -6.40 1.14 8.17
CA PRO A 381 -5.99 2.01 7.08
C PRO A 381 -4.97 3.06 7.56
N ILE A 382 -3.75 3.01 7.04
CA ILE A 382 -2.78 4.14 7.13
C ILE A 382 -3.15 5.15 6.04
N VAL A 383 -3.40 6.41 6.38
CA VAL A 383 -3.86 7.46 5.43
C VAL A 383 -2.81 8.57 5.31
N TYR A 384 -1.77 8.36 4.49
CA TYR A 384 -0.76 9.40 4.25
C TYR A 384 -1.26 10.45 3.25
N HIS A 385 -1.27 11.71 3.69
CA HIS A 385 -1.32 12.88 2.82
C HIS A 385 0.03 13.60 2.96
N GLY A 386 0.69 13.90 1.84
CA GLY A 386 1.99 14.55 1.87
C GLY A 386 2.55 14.73 0.47
N THR A 387 2.92 15.96 0.15
CA THR A 387 3.52 16.35 -1.12
C THR A 387 5.03 16.42 -0.97
N HIS A 388 5.73 15.28 -0.86
CA HIS A 388 7.15 15.15 -1.22
C HIS A 388 7.63 13.69 -1.13
N ASP A 389 8.47 13.29 -2.08
CA ASP A 389 9.15 12.01 -2.19
C ASP A 389 10.01 11.71 -0.96
N SER A 390 9.50 10.96 0.02
CA SER A 390 10.35 10.18 0.90
C SER A 390 9.66 8.92 1.38
N LEU A 391 10.25 7.76 1.06
CA LEU A 391 9.90 6.42 1.54
C LEU A 391 10.15 6.21 3.05
N TYR A 392 10.45 7.29 3.79
CA TYR A 392 10.89 7.25 5.18
C TYR A 392 9.81 6.91 6.25
N PRO A 393 8.49 7.14 6.06
CA PRO A 393 7.50 6.87 7.12
C PRO A 393 7.18 5.37 7.33
N PHE A 394 7.36 4.53 6.31
CA PHE A 394 6.88 3.14 6.34
C PHE A 394 7.71 2.21 7.22
N LEU A 395 9.03 2.44 7.31
CA LEU A 395 9.95 1.65 8.16
C LEU A 395 9.83 2.04 9.65
N LEU A 396 9.50 3.30 9.94
CA LEU A 396 9.29 3.80 11.31
C LEU A 396 7.99 3.28 11.94
N LEU A 397 6.90 3.17 11.16
CA LEU A 397 5.62 2.69 11.67
C LEU A 397 5.66 1.23 12.16
N SER A 398 6.38 0.32 11.48
CA SER A 398 6.42 -1.09 11.90
C SER A 398 7.17 -1.30 13.24
N GLY A 399 8.17 -0.47 13.53
CA GLY A 399 8.89 -0.45 14.81
C GLY A 399 8.13 0.29 15.93
N LEU A 400 7.29 1.28 15.60
CA LEU A 400 6.48 2.02 16.57
C LEU A 400 5.20 1.27 16.96
N ILE A 401 4.59 0.51 16.03
CA ILE A 401 3.36 -0.26 16.23
C ILE A 401 3.60 -1.51 17.09
N THR A 402 4.80 -2.10 17.04
CA THR A 402 5.14 -3.32 17.80
C THR A 402 5.18 -3.11 19.33
N ASN A 403 5.13 -1.86 19.81
CA ASN A 403 5.19 -1.51 21.25
C ASN A 403 3.98 -0.67 21.73
N LEU A 404 2.82 -0.83 21.11
CA LEU A 404 1.57 -0.13 21.48
C LEU A 404 0.76 -0.83 22.57
N ASN A 405 1.26 -1.90 23.20
CA ASN A 405 0.57 -2.55 24.32
C ASN A 405 1.35 -2.31 25.62
N ILE A 406 0.88 -1.37 26.45
CA ILE A 406 1.51 -1.11 27.76
C ILE A 406 1.34 -2.30 28.72
N HIS A 407 0.39 -3.21 28.48
CA HIS A 407 0.26 -4.45 29.24
C HIS A 407 1.25 -5.56 28.85
N SER A 408 2.02 -5.40 27.77
CA SER A 408 3.14 -6.31 27.42
C SER A 408 4.52 -5.76 27.81
N LEU A 409 4.59 -4.62 28.50
CA LEU A 409 5.81 -4.03 29.06
C LEU A 409 5.94 -4.39 30.56
N GLY A 410 5.88 -5.69 30.85
CA GLY A 410 6.26 -6.26 32.15
C GLY A 410 7.70 -6.73 32.13
#